data_AF-A0A915V167-F1
#
_entry.id   AF-A0A915V167-F1
#
_cell.length_a   1.000
_cell.length_b   1.000
_cell.length_c   1.000
_cell.angle_alpha   90.00
_cell.angle_beta   90.00
_cell.angle_gamma   90.00
#
_symmetry.space_group_name_H-M   'P 1'
#
loop_
_entity.id
_entity.type
_entity.pdbx_description
1 polymer ?
#
loop_
_entity_poly.entity_id
_entity_poly.type
_entity_poly.pdbx_seq_one_letter_code
_entity_poly.pdbx_strand_id
1 'polypeptide(L)'
;MDLVADNLANANTTRTPDGQPYRRKVAIFQPMAPTPQMPGGVRVAQIATDSTPPRMVYDPGHPDADANGYVTYPNVDIVHEMVDMISASRAYEANIQAFNAAKDMFMRTLDIGRV
;
A
#
# COMPACT_ATOMS: atom_id res chain seq x y z
N MET A 1 -3.52 -2.39 3.45
CA MET A 1 -4.17 -1.99 2.18
C MET A 1 -4.41 -0.50 2.13
N ASP A 2 -4.63 0.13 3.28
CA ASP A 2 -5.03 1.53 3.42
C ASP A 2 -4.12 2.52 2.67
N LEU A 3 -2.80 2.31 2.66
CA LEU A 3 -1.87 3.17 1.91
C LEU A 3 -2.12 3.17 0.39
N VAL A 4 -2.36 1.99 -0.17
CA VAL A 4 -2.60 1.85 -1.62
C VAL A 4 -3.96 2.44 -2.00
N ALA A 5 -4.97 2.25 -1.14
CA ALA A 5 -6.28 2.85 -1.32
C ALA A 5 -6.22 4.40 -1.23
N ASP A 6 -5.47 4.93 -0.26
CA ASP A 6 -5.24 6.37 -0.10
C ASP A 6 -4.52 6.96 -1.31
N ASN A 7 -3.49 6.28 -1.82
CA ASN A 7 -2.78 6.70 -3.03
C ASN A 7 -3.72 6.72 -4.24
N LEU A 8 -4.49 5.66 -4.44
CA LEU A 8 -5.42 5.54 -5.56
C LEU A 8 -6.53 6.60 -5.50
N ALA A 9 -7.10 6.85 -4.32
CA ALA A 9 -8.12 7.87 -4.12
C ALA A 9 -7.62 9.29 -4.42
N ASN A 10 -6.32 9.54 -4.21
CA ASN A 10 -5.71 10.84 -4.42
C ASN A 10 -4.83 10.92 -5.68
N ALA A 11 -4.91 9.93 -6.59
CA ALA A 11 -4.07 9.88 -7.79
C ALA A 11 -4.29 11.08 -8.73
N ASN A 12 -5.47 11.70 -8.69
CA ASN A 12 -5.83 12.87 -9.48
C ASN A 12 -5.92 14.17 -8.66
N THR A 13 -5.49 14.16 -7.39
CA THR A 13 -5.61 15.32 -6.51
C THR A 13 -4.47 16.32 -6.76
N THR A 14 -4.74 17.31 -7.60
CA THR A 14 -3.84 18.42 -7.97
C THR A 14 -3.65 19.46 -6.87
N ARG A 15 -4.62 19.57 -5.94
CA ARG A 15 -4.61 20.56 -4.86
C ARG A 15 -5.01 19.90 -3.53
N THR A 16 -4.06 19.82 -2.59
CA THR A 16 -4.33 19.51 -1.18
C THR A 16 -4.64 20.78 -0.39
N PRO A 17 -5.04 20.69 0.90
CA PRO A 17 -5.22 21.87 1.76
C PRO A 17 -3.99 22.77 1.85
N ASP A 18 -2.80 22.22 1.62
CA ASP A 18 -1.51 22.93 1.62
C ASP A 18 -1.18 23.58 0.25
N GLY A 19 -2.08 23.47 -0.73
CA GLY A 19 -1.93 24.05 -2.07
C GLY A 19 -0.92 23.33 -2.96
N GLN A 20 -0.45 22.15 -2.58
CA GLN A 20 0.48 21.31 -3.35
C GLN A 20 -0.23 20.06 -3.89
N PRO A 21 0.27 19.40 -4.94
CA PRO A 21 -0.29 18.12 -5.39
C PRO A 21 -0.08 17.03 -4.33
N TYR A 22 -0.97 16.05 -4.31
CA TYR A 22 -0.79 14.87 -3.47
C TYR A 22 0.53 14.18 -3.80
N ARG A 23 1.23 13.70 -2.75
CA ARG A 23 2.45 12.91 -2.89
C ARG A 23 2.17 11.48 -2.49
N ARG A 24 2.58 10.55 -3.35
CA ARG A 24 2.49 9.12 -3.10
C ARG A 24 3.12 8.75 -1.75
N LYS A 25 2.43 7.93 -0.96
CA LYS A 25 2.94 7.41 0.31
C LYS A 25 3.35 5.96 0.16
N VAL A 26 4.51 5.60 0.72
CA VAL A 26 5.08 4.25 0.68
C VAL A 26 5.46 3.78 2.08
N ALA A 27 5.20 2.50 2.37
CA ALA A 27 5.62 1.88 3.61
C ALA A 27 7.08 1.42 3.52
N ILE A 28 7.91 1.83 4.47
CA ILE A 28 9.27 1.33 4.64
C ILE A 28 9.23 0.17 5.62
N PHE A 29 9.70 -0.99 5.19
CA PHE A 29 9.74 -2.20 6.00
C PHE A 29 11.13 -2.42 6.59
N GLN A 30 11.19 -2.92 7.82
CA GLN A 30 12.42 -3.30 8.50
C GLN A 30 12.35 -4.78 8.91
N PRO A 31 13.44 -5.56 8.70
CA PRO A 31 13.49 -6.94 9.16
C PRO A 31 13.48 -7.01 10.69
N MET A 32 12.72 -7.95 11.22
CA MET A 32 12.76 -8.37 12.62
C MET A 32 13.63 -9.62 12.74
N ALA A 33 14.61 -9.56 13.64
CA ALA A 33 15.45 -10.69 13.95
C ALA A 33 14.61 -11.85 14.51
N PRO A 34 14.86 -13.10 14.06
CA PRO A 34 14.16 -14.26 14.60
C PRO A 34 14.50 -14.44 16.08
N THR A 35 13.49 -14.71 16.89
CA THR A 35 13.65 -15.11 18.30
C THR A 35 13.18 -16.55 18.48
N PRO A 36 13.58 -17.25 19.55
CA PRO A 36 13.12 -18.63 19.79
C PRO A 36 11.58 -18.76 19.85
N GLN A 37 10.88 -17.67 20.17
CA GLN A 37 9.41 -17.61 20.25
C GLN A 37 8.74 -17.12 18.96
N MET A 38 9.45 -16.43 18.06
CA MET A 38 8.87 -15.90 16.82
C MET A 38 9.82 -16.11 15.64
N PRO A 39 9.37 -16.84 14.59
CA PRO A 39 10.05 -16.82 13.30
C PRO A 39 10.23 -15.37 12.85
N GLY A 40 11.39 -15.03 12.29
CA GLY A 40 11.69 -13.68 11.82
C GLY A 40 10.61 -13.13 10.91
N GLY A 41 10.49 -11.81 10.83
CA GLY A 41 9.42 -11.16 10.09
C GLY A 41 9.82 -9.80 9.55
N VAL A 42 8.86 -9.09 8.98
CA VAL A 42 9.01 -7.68 8.58
C VAL A 42 8.01 -6.84 9.34
N ARG A 43 8.44 -5.69 9.86
CA ARG A 43 7.56 -4.68 10.45
C ARG A 43 7.58 -3.41 9.62
N VAL A 44 6.50 -2.64 9.67
CA VAL A 44 6.50 -1.28 9.13
C VAL A 44 7.35 -0.41 10.06
N ALA A 45 8.40 0.18 9.52
CA ALA A 45 9.26 1.13 10.23
C ALA A 45 8.66 2.54 10.19
N GLN A 46 8.22 2.98 9.01
CA GLN A 46 7.58 4.28 8.82
C GLN A 46 6.84 4.35 7.49
N ILE A 47 5.98 5.37 7.35
CA ILE A 47 5.34 5.73 6.09
C ILE A 47 6.08 6.96 5.57
N ALA A 48 6.75 6.83 4.44
CA ALA A 48 7.47 7.92 3.79
C ALA A 48 6.67 8.46 2.60
N THR A 49 6.87 9.75 2.29
CA THR A 49 6.39 10.32 1.02
C THR A 49 7.44 10.09 -0.06
N ASP A 50 6.98 9.77 -1.26
CA ASP A 50 7.83 9.60 -2.41
C ASP A 50 8.45 10.96 -2.80
N SER A 51 9.75 10.96 -3.06
CA SER A 51 10.54 12.14 -3.41
C SER A 51 10.65 12.37 -4.92
N THR A 52 10.07 11.48 -5.73
CA THR A 52 10.03 11.67 -7.18
C THR A 52 9.26 12.93 -7.57
N PRO A 53 9.72 13.68 -8.59
CA PRO A 53 9.05 14.90 -9.03
C PRO A 53 7.61 14.64 -9.45
N PRO A 54 6.67 15.55 -9.12
CA PRO A 54 5.29 15.47 -9.62
C PRO A 54 5.26 15.62 -11.14
N ARG A 55 4.25 15.01 -11.77
CA ARG A 55 4.10 15.04 -13.22
C ARG A 55 3.50 16.37 -13.65
N MET A 56 4.20 17.14 -14.48
CA MET A 56 3.65 18.36 -15.07
C MET A 56 2.98 18.04 -16.41
N VAL A 57 1.73 18.47 -16.57
CA VAL A 57 0.96 18.32 -17.81
C VAL A 57 0.51 19.69 -18.26
N TYR A 58 0.68 20.00 -19.54
CA TYR A 58 0.21 21.26 -20.11
C TYR A 58 -1.31 21.19 -20.32
N ASP A 59 -2.05 21.97 -19.54
CA ASP A 59 -3.51 22.13 -19.64
C ASP A 59 -3.90 23.57 -19.24
N PRO A 60 -3.87 24.52 -20.20
CA PRO A 60 -4.12 25.94 -19.94
C PRO A 60 -5.55 26.26 -19.48
N GLY A 61 -6.50 25.35 -19.68
CA GLY A 61 -7.90 25.53 -19.28
C GLY A 61 -8.18 25.10 -17.83
N HIS A 62 -7.19 24.49 -17.16
CA HIS A 62 -7.38 23.94 -15.83
C HIS A 62 -7.32 25.03 -14.75
N PRO A 63 -8.23 25.05 -13.77
CA PRO A 63 -8.24 26.06 -12.69
C PRO A 63 -7.01 26.01 -11.77
N ASP A 64 -6.26 24.91 -11.81
CA ASP A 64 -4.99 24.72 -11.08
C ASP A 64 -3.74 24.89 -11.97
N ALA A 65 -3.88 25.41 -13.19
CA ALA A 65 -2.74 25.67 -14.05
C ALA A 65 -1.90 26.83 -13.52
N ASP A 66 -0.57 26.69 -13.61
CA ASP A 66 0.36 27.78 -13.33
C ASP A 66 0.28 28.90 -14.38
N ALA A 67 1.04 29.98 -14.18
CA ALA A 67 1.09 31.12 -15.11
C ALA A 67 1.52 30.74 -16.54
N ASN A 68 2.10 29.55 -16.74
CA ASN A 68 2.55 29.03 -18.02
C ASN A 68 1.57 27.99 -18.60
N GLY A 69 0.45 27.68 -17.93
CA GLY A 69 -0.55 26.71 -18.37
C GLY A 69 -0.25 25.25 -17.99
N TYR A 70 0.66 25.01 -17.05
CA TYR A 70 0.99 23.66 -16.57
C TYR A 70 0.29 23.32 -15.27
N VAL A 71 -0.25 22.10 -15.20
CA VAL A 71 -0.85 21.50 -14.00
C VAL A 71 0.12 20.49 -13.41
N THR A 72 0.40 20.61 -12.11
CA THR A 72 1.18 19.64 -11.35
C THR A 72 0.28 18.52 -10.86
N TYR A 73 0.41 17.33 -11.44
CA TYR A 73 -0.27 16.12 -11.00
C TYR A 73 0.58 15.33 -10.00
N PRO A 74 -0.07 14.59 -9.08
CA PRO A 74 0.59 13.61 -8.23
C PRO A 74 1.46 12.63 -9.01
N ASN A 75 2.54 12.18 -8.39
CA ASN A 75 3.43 11.12 -8.88
C ASN A 75 2.87 9.70 -8.60
N VAL A 76 1.55 9.54 -8.61
CA VAL A 76 0.89 8.26 -8.35
C VAL A 76 0.61 7.57 -9.69
N ASP A 77 1.15 6.36 -9.87
CA ASP A 77 0.80 5.52 -11.01
C ASP A 77 -0.28 4.52 -10.60
N ILE A 78 -1.48 4.72 -11.14
CA ILE A 78 -2.66 3.90 -10.88
C ILE A 78 -2.40 2.43 -11.23
N VAL A 79 -1.64 2.15 -12.29
CA VAL A 79 -1.35 0.77 -12.70
C VAL A 79 -0.49 0.07 -11.66
N HIS A 80 0.55 0.74 -11.16
CA HIS A 80 1.39 0.20 -10.09
C HIS A 80 0.61 0.01 -8.79
N GLU A 81 -0.20 1.00 -8.37
CA GLU A 81 -1.01 0.87 -7.15
C GLU A 81 -2.06 -0.25 -7.26
N MET A 82 -2.66 -0.48 -8.43
CA MET A 82 -3.58 -1.60 -8.63
C MET A 82 -2.87 -2.96 -8.53
N VAL A 83 -1.66 -3.08 -9.07
CA VAL A 83 -0.85 -4.31 -8.94
C VAL A 83 -0.47 -4.55 -7.49
N ASP A 84 -0.06 -3.50 -6.77
CA ASP A 84 0.24 -3.57 -5.33
C ASP A 84 -1.00 -3.98 -4.52
N MET A 85 -2.18 -3.46 -4.87
CA MET A 85 -3.45 -3.86 -4.22
C MET A 85 -3.77 -5.33 -4.46
N ILE A 86 -3.64 -5.82 -5.69
CA ILE A 86 -3.89 -7.22 -6.05
C ILE A 86 -2.91 -8.13 -5.30
N SER A 87 -1.62 -7.79 -5.29
CA SER A 87 -0.62 -8.60 -4.58
C SER A 87 -0.90 -8.67 -3.07
N ALA A 88 -1.27 -7.54 -2.45
CA ALA A 88 -1.66 -7.48 -1.04
C ALA A 88 -2.92 -8.31 -0.76
N SER A 89 -3.91 -8.28 -1.66
CA SER A 89 -5.14 -9.08 -1.55
C SER A 89 -4.85 -10.57 -1.62
N ARG A 90 -4.05 -11.01 -2.60
CA ARG A 90 -3.62 -12.41 -2.73
C ARG A 90 -2.81 -12.89 -1.53
N ALA A 91 -1.91 -12.05 -1.01
CA ALA A 91 -1.15 -12.39 0.19
C ALA A 91 -2.08 -12.55 1.42
N TYR A 92 -3.09 -11.69 1.57
CA TYR A 92 -4.07 -11.80 2.64
C TYR A 92 -4.93 -13.06 2.51
N GLU A 93 -5.43 -13.35 1.30
CA GLU A 93 -6.18 -14.58 1.00
C GLU A 93 -5.34 -15.83 1.32
N ALA A 94 -4.07 -15.86 0.88
CA ALA A 94 -3.16 -16.96 1.13
C ALA A 94 -2.90 -17.16 2.64
N ASN A 95 -2.73 -16.07 3.39
CA ASN A 95 -2.56 -16.14 4.84
C ASN A 95 -3.80 -16.70 5.54
N ILE A 96 -5.01 -16.24 5.17
CA ILE A 96 -6.27 -16.81 5.70
C ILE A 96 -6.36 -18.30 5.40
N GLN A 97 -6.02 -18.71 4.17
CA GLN A 97 -6.05 -20.11 3.78
C GLN A 97 -5.07 -20.95 4.62
N ALA A 98 -3.85 -20.46 4.84
CA ALA A 98 -2.87 -21.11 5.69
C ALA A 98 -3.35 -21.24 7.14
N PHE A 99 -3.96 -20.18 7.71
CA PHE A 99 -4.55 -20.23 9.05
C PHE A 99 -5.71 -21.23 9.15
N ASN A 100 -6.58 -21.29 8.15
CA ASN A 100 -7.67 -22.27 8.12
C ASN A 100 -7.13 -23.70 8.01
N ALA A 101 -6.12 -23.94 7.16
CA ALA A 101 -5.48 -25.24 7.06
C ALA A 101 -4.83 -25.67 8.39
N ALA A 102 -4.16 -24.74 9.08
CA ALA A 102 -3.60 -25.00 10.41
C ALA A 102 -4.68 -25.31 11.45
N LYS A 103 -5.80 -24.58 11.43
CA LYS A 103 -6.96 -24.83 12.29
C LYS A 103 -7.56 -26.21 12.03
N ASP A 104 -7.74 -26.59 10.77
CA ASP A 104 -8.29 -27.89 10.39
C ASP A 104 -7.36 -29.04 10.82
N MET A 105 -6.05 -28.88 10.66
CA MET A 105 -5.06 -29.83 11.20
C MET A 105 -5.19 -29.95 12.72
N PHE A 106 -5.27 -28.84 13.44
CA PHE A 106 -5.37 -28.83 14.90
C PHE A 106 -6.64 -29.51 15.41
N MET A 107 -7.79 -29.24 14.79
CA MET A 107 -9.06 -29.90 15.14
C MET A 107 -9.00 -31.40 14.91
N ARG A 108 -8.44 -31.85 13.77
CA ARG A 108 -8.24 -33.28 13.51
C ARG A 108 -7.30 -33.94 14.52
N THR A 109 -6.25 -33.25 14.95
CA THR A 109 -5.35 -33.78 16.00
C THR A 109 -6.04 -33.89 17.37
N LEU A 110 -6.92 -32.95 17.71
CA LEU A 110 -7.72 -33.01 18.93
C LEU A 110 -8.71 -34.19 18.90
N ASP A 111 -9.35 -34.44 17.76
CA ASP A 111 -10.26 -35.58 17.59
C ASP A 111 -9.53 -36.93 17.74
N ILE A 112 -8.29 -37.04 17.25
CA ILE A 112 -7.44 -38.23 17.42
C ILE A 112 -7.01 -38.41 18.89
N GLY A 113 -6.76 -37.32 19.61
CA GLY A 113 -6.39 -37.35 21.03
C GLY A 113 -7.55 -37.62 21.99
N ARG A 114 -8.79 -37.73 21.50
CA ARG A 114 -10.01 -37.94 22.29
C ARG A 114 -10.37 -39.43 22.44
N VAL A 115 -9.36 -40.29 22.59
CA VAL A 115 -9.51 -41.70 22.99
C VAL A 115 -9.56 -41.80 24.51
#